data_AF-A0A6P0SPE4-F1
#
_entry.id   AF-A0A6P0SPE4-F1
#
_cell.length_a   1.000
_cell.length_b   1.000
_cell.length_c   1.000
_cell.angle_alpha   90.00
_cell.angle_beta   90.00
_cell.angle_gamma   90.00
#
_symmetry.space_group_name_H-M   'P 1'
#
loop_
_entity.id
_entity.type
_entity.pdbx_description
1 polymer ?
#
loop_
_entity_poly.entity_id
_entity_poly.type
_entity_poly.pdbx_seq_one_letter_code
_entity_poly.pdbx_strand_id
1 'polypeptide(L)'
;PFALLGPLRGTDYASTAGLLATVGLVAILTVALSIYGAAGSGKPKATLTTPNPPEDLGSEEGWSEFASGFLLGACGGAFFAYFLCQTPHLAPLQKIASGVWSS
;
A
#
# COMPACT_ATOMS: atom_id res chain seq x y z
N PRO A 1 9.53 1.81 2.15
CA PRO A 1 10.64 1.56 1.20
C PRO A 1 10.88 2.70 0.21
N PHE A 2 9.84 3.21 -0.46
CA PHE A 2 10.00 4.20 -1.53
C PHE A 2 10.71 5.50 -1.14
N ALA A 3 10.44 6.03 0.05
CA ALA A 3 11.12 7.24 0.53
C ALA A 3 12.62 7.03 0.81
N LEU A 4 13.00 5.83 1.27
CA LEU A 4 14.39 5.51 1.67
C LEU A 4 15.23 4.91 0.55
N LEU A 5 14.62 4.22 -0.42
CA LEU A 5 15.34 3.48 -1.46
C LEU A 5 15.08 4.06 -2.86
N GLY A 6 14.33 5.16 -2.94
CA GLY A 6 14.04 5.84 -4.20
C GLY A 6 15.25 6.55 -4.81
N PRO A 7 15.13 6.99 -6.07
CA PRO A 7 16.21 7.71 -6.76
C PRO A 7 16.49 9.09 -6.13
N LEU A 8 15.48 9.71 -5.50
CA LEU A 8 15.58 11.02 -4.85
C LEU A 8 15.85 10.94 -3.34
N ARG A 9 16.23 9.76 -2.82
CA ARG A 9 16.39 9.51 -1.37
C ARG A 9 17.40 10.42 -0.67
N GLY A 10 18.41 10.92 -1.39
CA GLY A 10 19.44 11.82 -0.85
C GLY A 10 19.11 13.31 -0.98
N THR A 11 17.87 13.65 -1.30
CA THR A 11 17.42 15.04 -1.51
C THR A 11 16.34 15.41 -0.50
N ASP A 12 16.08 16.71 -0.33
CA ASP A 12 15.00 17.22 0.52
C ASP A 12 13.60 16.74 0.08
N TYR A 13 13.48 16.25 -1.16
CA TYR A 13 12.24 15.73 -1.75
C TYR A 13 12.05 14.21 -1.57
N ALA A 14 12.91 13.53 -0.81
CA ALA A 14 12.86 12.07 -0.62
C ALA A 14 11.48 11.56 -0.16
N SER A 15 10.88 12.22 0.83
CA SER A 15 9.56 11.85 1.36
C SER A 15 8.45 12.06 0.33
N THR A 16 8.48 13.18 -0.41
CA THR A 16 7.48 13.51 -1.44
C THR A 16 7.56 12.55 -2.62
N ALA A 17 8.78 12.24 -3.09
CA ALA A 17 9.01 11.23 -4.11
C ALA A 17 8.53 9.85 -3.65
N GLY A 18 8.78 9.50 -2.38
CA GLY A 18 8.30 8.27 -1.77
C GLY A 18 6.77 8.18 -1.73
N LEU A 19 6.08 9.28 -1.39
CA LEU A 19 4.62 9.36 -1.40
C LEU A 19 4.07 9.12 -2.81
N LEU A 20 4.56 9.84 -3.81
CA LEU A 20 4.09 9.70 -5.19
C LEU A 20 4.32 8.29 -5.74
N ALA A 21 5.49 7.71 -5.47
CA ALA A 21 5.78 6.32 -5.85
C ALA A 21 4.83 5.32 -5.15
N THR A 22 4.50 5.56 -3.87
CA THR A 22 3.57 4.72 -3.11
C THR A 22 2.15 4.82 -3.68
N VAL A 23 1.65 6.04 -3.93
CA VAL A 23 0.32 6.27 -4.53
C VAL A 23 0.24 5.65 -5.93
N GLY A 24 1.31 5.77 -6.73
CA GLY A 24 1.39 5.12 -8.04
C GLY A 24 1.30 3.60 -7.94
N LEU A 25 2.03 2.96 -7.00
CA LEU A 25 1.94 1.52 -6.79
C LEU A 25 0.54 1.10 -6.30
N VAL A 26 -0.05 1.86 -5.37
CA VAL A 26 -1.41 1.60 -4.87
C VAL A 26 -2.42 1.65 -6.00
N ALA A 27 -2.32 2.62 -6.92
CA ALA A 27 -3.17 2.69 -8.10
C ALA A 27 -3.01 1.46 -9.00
N ILE A 28 -1.78 1.02 -9.27
CA ILE A 28 -1.49 -0.19 -10.05
C ILE A 28 -2.11 -1.44 -9.40
N LEU A 29 -1.92 -1.60 -8.08
CA LEU A 29 -2.48 -2.72 -7.33
C LEU A 29 -4.01 -2.70 -7.30
N THR A 30 -4.61 -1.51 -7.19
CA THR A 30 -6.07 -1.35 -7.24
C THR A 30 -6.61 -1.81 -8.59
N VAL A 31 -5.98 -1.41 -9.70
CA VAL A 31 -6.36 -1.88 -11.04
C VAL A 31 -6.21 -3.40 -11.16
N ALA A 32 -5.13 -3.97 -10.62
CA ALA A 32 -4.93 -5.41 -10.62
C ALA A 32 -6.03 -6.15 -9.83
N LEU A 33 -6.46 -5.62 -8.68
CA LEU A 33 -7.57 -6.14 -7.88
C LEU A 33 -8.90 -6.06 -8.64
N SER A 34 -9.17 -4.94 -9.31
CA SER A 34 -10.39 -4.79 -10.12
C SER A 34 -10.43 -5.79 -11.29
N ILE A 35 -9.30 -5.99 -11.98
CA ILE A 35 -9.20 -7.01 -13.04
C ILE A 35 -9.41 -8.41 -12.47
N TYR A 36 -8.86 -8.70 -11.29
CA TYR A 36 -9.01 -9.99 -10.64
C TYR A 36 -10.48 -10.31 -10.29
N GLY A 37 -11.21 -9.33 -9.75
CA GLY A 37 -12.64 -9.46 -9.50
C GLY A 37 -13.43 -9.72 -10.77
N ALA A 38 -13.19 -8.91 -11.82
CA ALA A 38 -13.87 -9.02 -13.11
C ALA A 38 -13.55 -10.32 -13.88
N ALA A 39 -12.38 -10.94 -13.64
CA ALA A 39 -11.99 -12.20 -14.26
C ALA A 39 -12.75 -13.42 -13.71
N GLY A 40 -13.59 -13.25 -12.68
CA GLY A 40 -14.36 -14.33 -12.06
C GLY A 40 -13.50 -15.18 -11.14
N SER A 41 -13.03 -14.59 -10.04
CA SER A 41 -12.15 -15.21 -9.04
C SER A 41 -12.69 -16.50 -8.41
N GLY A 42 -13.99 -16.77 -8.56
CA GLY A 42 -14.69 -17.87 -7.92
C GLY A 42 -14.82 -17.68 -6.41
N LYS A 43 -15.49 -18.63 -5.74
CA LYS A 43 -15.65 -18.60 -4.28
C LYS A 43 -14.33 -18.93 -3.58
N PRO A 44 -14.00 -18.22 -2.47
CA PRO A 44 -12.86 -18.57 -1.63
C PRO A 44 -12.92 -20.03 -1.17
N LYS A 45 -11.79 -20.74 -1.23
CA LYS A 45 -11.71 -22.15 -0.84
C LYS A 45 -11.41 -22.28 0.64
N ALA A 46 -12.22 -23.08 1.33
CA ALA A 46 -11.95 -23.47 2.71
C ALA A 46 -10.64 -24.26 2.80
N THR A 47 -9.86 -23.97 3.83
CA THR A 47 -8.62 -24.68 4.15
C THR A 47 -8.61 -25.09 5.62
N LEU A 48 -7.64 -25.89 6.05
CA LEU A 48 -7.49 -26.25 7.47
C LEU A 48 -7.24 -25.03 8.37
N THR A 49 -6.62 -23.98 7.83
CA THR A 49 -6.32 -22.74 8.55
C THR A 49 -7.50 -21.77 8.54
N THR A 50 -8.31 -21.80 7.48
CA THR A 50 -9.50 -20.94 7.33
C THR A 50 -10.67 -21.80 6.84
N PRO A 51 -11.39 -22.47 7.76
CA PRO A 51 -12.49 -23.36 7.40
C PRO A 51 -13.71 -22.64 6.82
N ASN A 52 -13.95 -21.40 7.26
CA ASN A 52 -15.09 -20.58 6.85
C ASN A 52 -14.57 -19.26 6.26
N PRO A 53 -14.13 -19.26 4.99
CA PRO A 53 -13.70 -18.02 4.34
C PRO A 53 -14.91 -17.12 4.04
N PRO A 54 -14.72 -15.79 4.01
CA PRO A 54 -15.81 -14.85 3.74
C PRO A 54 -16.38 -15.06 2.34
N GLU A 55 -17.69 -15.29 2.25
CA GLU A 55 -18.36 -15.58 0.97
C GLU A 55 -18.45 -14.36 0.06
N ASP A 56 -18.40 -13.14 0.62
CA ASP A 56 -18.51 -11.88 -0.11
C ASP A 56 -17.37 -11.68 -1.12
N LEU A 57 -16.18 -12.25 -0.86
CA LEU A 57 -15.06 -12.26 -1.83
C LEU A 57 -15.24 -13.31 -2.94
N GLY A 58 -16.42 -13.91 -3.04
CA GLY A 58 -16.81 -14.81 -4.13
C GLY A 58 -17.57 -14.14 -5.26
N SER A 59 -17.93 -12.86 -5.13
CA SER A 59 -18.65 -12.08 -6.16
C SER A 59 -17.81 -10.94 -6.73
N GLU A 60 -18.17 -10.49 -7.93
CA GLU A 60 -17.54 -9.33 -8.56
C GLU A 60 -17.80 -8.05 -7.73
N GLU A 61 -19.02 -7.90 -7.19
CA GLU A 61 -19.40 -6.78 -6.33
C GLU A 61 -18.53 -6.71 -5.08
N GLY A 62 -18.28 -7.84 -4.39
CA GLY A 62 -17.44 -7.85 -3.19
C GLY A 62 -15.97 -7.52 -3.49
N TRP A 63 -15.46 -7.92 -4.66
CA TRP A 63 -14.12 -7.49 -5.11
C TRP A 63 -14.07 -6.00 -5.46
N SER A 64 -15.14 -5.45 -6.01
CA SER A 64 -15.25 -4.01 -6.30
C SER A 64 -15.25 -3.17 -5.02
N GLU A 65 -16.02 -3.60 -4.01
CA GLU A 65 -16.02 -2.97 -2.68
C GLU A 65 -14.64 -3.09 -2.01
N PHE A 66 -14.01 -4.26 -2.07
CA PHE A 66 -12.67 -4.48 -1.54
C PHE A 66 -11.63 -3.59 -2.21
N ALA A 67 -11.62 -3.51 -3.55
CA ALA A 67 -10.68 -2.67 -4.29
C ALA A 67 -10.86 -1.18 -3.95
N SER A 68 -12.11 -0.73 -3.80
CA SER A 68 -12.43 0.65 -3.40
C SER A 68 -11.94 0.96 -1.98
N GLY A 69 -12.18 0.06 -1.03
CA GLY A 69 -11.68 0.17 0.34
C GLY A 69 -10.16 0.14 0.41
N PHE A 70 -9.52 -0.74 -0.37
CA PHE A 70 -8.06 -0.82 -0.50
C PHE A 70 -7.47 0.50 -1.00
N LEU A 71 -8.01 1.07 -2.09
CA LEU A 71 -7.52 2.33 -2.64
C LEU A 71 -7.59 3.47 -1.62
N LEU A 72 -8.75 3.64 -0.98
CA LEU A 72 -8.96 4.70 0.02
C LEU A 72 -8.04 4.51 1.24
N GLY A 73 -8.00 3.30 1.80
CA GLY A 73 -7.18 2.98 2.96
C GLY A 73 -5.68 3.10 2.67
N ALA A 74 -5.22 2.60 1.52
CA ALA A 74 -3.81 2.62 1.15
C ALA A 74 -3.33 4.03 0.79
N CYS A 75 -4.12 4.83 0.07
CA CYS A 75 -3.82 6.24 -0.15
C CYS A 75 -3.78 7.01 1.17
N GLY A 76 -4.77 6.82 2.05
CA GLY A 76 -4.79 7.43 3.38
C GLY A 76 -3.56 7.06 4.22
N GLY A 77 -3.18 5.78 4.23
CA GLY A 77 -1.99 5.29 4.90
C GLY A 77 -0.69 5.86 4.31
N ALA A 78 -0.61 6.02 3.00
CA ALA A 78 0.55 6.63 2.33
C ALA A 78 0.72 8.10 2.73
N PHE A 79 -0.36 8.89 2.72
CA PHE A 79 -0.34 10.26 3.20
C PHE A 79 -0.04 10.36 4.70
N PHE A 80 -0.61 9.48 5.51
CA PHE A 80 -0.33 9.41 6.95
C PHE A 80 1.16 9.17 7.20
N ALA A 81 1.76 8.17 6.55
CA ALA A 81 3.19 7.89 6.65
C ALA A 81 4.05 9.07 6.17
N TYR A 82 3.64 9.73 5.07
CA TYR A 82 4.32 10.93 4.58
C TYR A 82 4.33 12.06 5.62
N PHE A 83 3.20 12.39 6.23
CA PHE A 83 3.14 13.43 7.26
C PHE A 83 3.93 13.07 8.53
N LEU A 84 3.89 11.81 8.95
CA LEU A 84 4.72 11.31 10.03
C LEU A 84 6.22 11.48 9.71
N CYS A 85 6.62 11.14 8.48
CA CYS A 85 7.98 11.31 8.00
C CYS A 85 8.44 12.78 7.93
N GLN A 86 7.52 13.74 7.90
CA GLN A 86 7.82 15.18 7.95
C GLN A 86 7.84 15.74 9.38
N THR A 87 7.50 14.92 10.38
CA THR A 87 7.43 15.34 11.78
C THR A 87 8.83 15.32 12.42
N PRO A 88 9.28 16.40 13.08
CA PRO A 88 10.61 16.47 13.70
C PRO A 88 10.89 15.35 14.72
N HIS A 89 9.85 14.89 15.42
CA HIS A 89 9.96 13.82 16.42
C HIS A 89 10.35 12.46 15.82
N LEU A 90 10.04 12.22 14.55
CA LEU A 90 10.36 10.96 13.86
C LEU A 90 11.65 11.05 13.03
N ALA A 91 12.25 12.23 12.90
CA ALA A 91 13.50 12.43 12.18
C ALA A 91 14.67 11.56 12.70
N PRO A 92 14.86 11.34 14.02
CA PRO A 92 15.91 10.44 14.50
C PRO A 92 15.69 8.99 14.07
N LEU A 93 14.44 8.51 14.10
CA LEU A 93 14.10 7.15 13.69
C LEU A 93 14.28 6.96 12.18
N GLN A 94 13.92 7.97 11.38
CA GLN A 94 14.21 7.97 9.95
C GLN A 94 15.70 7.90 9.65
N LYS A 95 16.53 8.67 10.36
CA LYS A 95 18.00 8.62 10.19
C LYS A 95 18.58 7.26 10.54
N ILE A 96 18.09 6.62 11.60
CA ILE A 96 18.51 5.26 11.95
C ILE A 96 18.14 4.30 10.81
N ALA A 97 16.91 4.39 10.31
CA ALA A 97 16.45 3.55 9.22
C ALA A 97 17.21 3.82 7.90
N SER A 98 17.52 5.07 7.57
CA SER A 98 18.28 5.43 6.36
C SER A 98 19.75 5.03 6.47
N GLY A 99 20.33 5.12 7.67
CA GLY A 99 21.71 4.74 7.96
C GLY A 99 22.01 3.27 7.72
N VAL A 100 21.02 2.37 7.88
CA VAL A 100 21.14 0.95 7.48
C VAL A 100 21.35 0.79 5.98
N TRP A 101 20.80 1.70 5.18
CA TRP A 101 20.81 1.68 3.71
C TRP A 101 21.78 2.70 3.10
N SER A 102 22.76 3.17 3.88
CA SER A 102 23.77 4.15 3.44
C SER A 102 23.17 5.38 2.76
N SER A 103 22.04 5.85 3.28
CA SER A 103 21.24 6.95 2.72
C SER A 103 21.04 8.08 3.71
#